data_AF-A0A0F2CE32-F1
#
_entry.id   AF-A0A0F2CE32-F1
#
_cell.length_a   1.000
_cell.length_b   1.000
_cell.length_c   1.000
_cell.angle_alpha   90.00
_cell.angle_beta   90.00
_cell.angle_gamma   90.00
#
_symmetry.space_group_name_H-M   'P 1'
#
loop_
_entity.id
_entity.type
_entity.pdbx_description
1 polymer ?
#
loop_
_entity_poly.entity_id
_entity_poly.type
_entity_poly.pdbx_seq_one_letter_code
_entity_poly.pdbx_strand_id
1 'polypeptide(L)'
;MTSERSLADLVYRGEFGEALKAAGDLTPKKIHSLLFLEDGRHREDEGPCDEFLRLWYASIEDPYLRALAASWFADTYLTELAPVPNAEYIGANWRTESLRDLLKAVSDALLGWEVNEWTETPERPLPQESAGKWRAAGKILAELDLPPAVPLINPDPPEHQRMNAAD
;
A
#
# COMPACT_ATOMS: atom_id res chain seq x y z
N MET A 1 14.33 28.78 10.31
CA MET A 1 13.44 28.13 9.32
C MET A 1 14.09 26.82 8.94
N THR A 2 13.78 25.74 9.66
CA THR A 2 14.14 24.38 9.27
C THR A 2 13.29 24.03 8.06
N SER A 3 13.91 23.99 6.88
CA SER A 3 13.26 23.48 5.67
C SER A 3 12.80 22.05 5.99
N GLU A 4 11.49 21.81 6.10
CA GLU A 4 10.97 20.44 6.05
C GLU A 4 11.47 19.86 4.73
N ARG A 5 12.32 18.82 4.81
CA ARG A 5 12.85 18.15 3.64
C ARG A 5 11.72 17.32 3.04
N SER A 6 11.50 17.44 1.73
CA SER A 6 10.49 16.63 1.06
C SER A 6 10.89 15.14 1.11
N LEU A 7 9.90 14.24 1.10
CA LEU A 7 10.16 12.79 1.08
C LEU A 7 11.07 12.41 -0.09
N ALA A 8 10.83 12.97 -1.28
CA ALA A 8 11.65 12.72 -2.45
C ALA A 8 13.11 13.16 -2.25
N ASP A 9 13.35 14.30 -1.59
CA ASP A 9 14.73 14.74 -1.31
C ASP A 9 15.47 13.79 -0.38
N LEU A 10 14.79 13.21 0.59
CA LEU A 10 15.39 12.22 1.49
C LEU A 10 15.73 10.94 0.73
N VAL A 11 14.82 10.47 -0.12
CA VAL A 11 14.99 9.29 -0.96
C VAL A 11 16.18 9.45 -1.92
N TYR A 12 16.22 10.52 -2.70
CA TYR A 12 17.28 10.76 -3.69
C TYR A 12 18.66 11.06 -3.08
N ARG A 13 18.73 11.34 -1.78
CA ARG A 13 20.00 11.48 -1.04
C ARG A 13 20.44 10.18 -0.37
N GLY A 14 19.66 9.11 -0.47
CA GLY A 14 19.90 7.86 0.25
C GLY A 14 19.67 7.97 1.76
N GLU A 15 18.98 9.02 2.23
CA GLU A 15 18.65 9.23 3.65
C GLU A 15 17.43 8.38 4.05
N PHE A 16 17.43 7.07 3.74
CA PHE A 16 16.24 6.21 3.83
C PHE A 16 15.66 6.09 5.24
N GLY A 17 16.50 6.15 6.29
CA GLY A 17 16.00 6.15 7.67
C GLY A 17 15.12 7.35 8.00
N GLU A 18 15.45 8.54 7.49
CA GLU A 18 14.64 9.74 7.65
C GLU A 18 13.44 9.72 6.69
N ALA A 19 13.61 9.19 5.48
CA ALA A 19 12.50 8.98 4.54
C ALA A 19 11.43 8.07 5.11
N LEU A 20 11.81 6.97 5.79
CA LEU A 20 10.88 6.06 6.46
C LEU A 20 10.11 6.76 7.59
N LYS A 21 10.78 7.60 8.39
CA LYS A 21 10.10 8.40 9.42
C LYS A 21 9.11 9.38 8.79
N ALA A 22 9.52 10.08 7.73
CA ALA A 22 8.67 11.02 7.01
C ALA A 22 7.45 10.33 6.34
N ALA A 23 7.58 9.05 6.00
CA ALA A 23 6.53 8.24 5.39
C ALA A 23 5.61 7.54 6.41
N GLY A 24 5.91 7.58 7.71
CA GLY A 24 5.22 6.78 8.74
C GLY A 24 3.70 6.97 8.79
N ASP A 25 3.24 8.21 8.60
CA ASP A 25 1.81 8.55 8.62
C ASP A 25 1.19 8.69 7.22
N LEU A 26 1.96 8.40 6.16
CA LEU A 26 1.51 8.61 4.79
C LEU A 26 0.81 7.36 4.23
N THR A 27 -0.27 7.62 3.49
CA THR A 27 -0.93 6.56 2.71
C THR A 27 -0.06 6.14 1.52
N PRO A 28 -0.20 4.89 1.02
CA PRO A 28 0.51 4.46 -0.18
C PRO A 28 0.27 5.38 -1.38
N LYS A 29 -0.98 5.87 -1.52
CA LYS A 29 -1.35 6.88 -2.53
C LYS A 29 -0.55 8.18 -2.39
N LYS A 30 -0.37 8.67 -1.17
CA LYS A 30 0.37 9.93 -0.96
C LYS A 30 1.86 9.75 -1.23
N ILE A 31 2.44 8.62 -0.83
CA ILE A 31 3.83 8.27 -1.17
C ILE A 31 4.00 8.18 -2.69
N HIS A 32 3.06 7.51 -3.38
CA HIS A 32 3.07 7.45 -4.84
C HIS A 32 3.03 8.85 -5.46
N SER A 33 2.13 9.73 -5.00
CA SER A 33 2.04 11.10 -5.48
C SER A 33 3.35 11.85 -5.30
N LEU A 34 3.94 11.81 -4.10
CA LEU A 34 5.17 12.54 -3.77
C LEU A 34 6.37 12.09 -4.60
N LEU A 35 6.51 10.79 -4.89
CA LEU A 35 7.66 10.24 -5.61
C LEU A 35 7.48 10.24 -7.13
N PHE A 36 6.27 9.93 -7.62
CA PHE A 36 6.04 9.64 -9.03
C PHE A 36 5.23 10.70 -9.79
N LEU A 37 4.44 11.53 -9.09
CA LEU A 37 3.63 12.58 -9.73
C LEU A 37 4.21 13.98 -9.51
N GLU A 38 4.65 14.28 -8.29
CA GLU A 38 5.06 15.62 -7.88
C GLU A 38 6.56 15.91 -8.13
N ASP A 39 7.43 14.90 -8.02
CA ASP A 39 8.89 15.08 -8.08
C ASP A 39 9.50 14.78 -9.47
N GLY A 40 9.19 13.63 -10.05
CA GLY A 40 9.58 13.28 -11.42
C GLY A 40 11.02 12.79 -11.63
N ARG A 41 11.92 12.83 -10.61
CA ARG A 41 13.31 12.36 -10.75
C ARG A 41 13.45 10.87 -11.05
N HIS A 42 12.40 10.07 -10.82
CA HIS A 42 12.37 8.64 -11.15
C HIS A 42 12.54 8.36 -12.65
N ARG A 43 12.35 9.39 -13.51
CA ARG A 43 12.59 9.30 -14.95
C ARG A 43 14.08 9.36 -15.33
N GLU A 44 14.91 9.88 -14.43
CA GLU A 44 16.36 9.97 -14.60
C GLU A 44 17.09 8.85 -13.87
N ASP A 45 16.64 8.55 -12.65
CA ASP A 45 17.15 7.47 -11.82
C ASP A 45 16.03 6.89 -10.94
N GLU A 46 15.58 5.70 -11.30
CA GLU A 46 14.55 4.93 -10.60
C GLU A 46 15.07 4.21 -9.36
N GLY A 47 16.40 4.04 -9.25
CA GLY A 47 17.05 3.23 -8.21
C GLY A 47 16.72 3.65 -6.77
N PRO A 48 16.85 4.94 -6.41
CA PRO A 48 16.51 5.42 -5.07
C PRO A 48 15.04 5.16 -4.69
N CYS A 49 14.12 5.31 -5.64
CA CYS A 49 12.70 5.04 -5.43
C CYS A 49 12.44 3.54 -5.20
N ASP A 50 13.05 2.65 -5.98
CA ASP A 50 12.97 1.19 -5.74
C ASP A 50 13.46 0.81 -4.34
N GLU A 51 14.66 1.28 -3.98
CA GLU A 51 15.28 0.95 -2.68
C GLU A 51 14.41 1.44 -1.51
N PHE A 52 13.95 2.69 -1.57
CA PHE A 52 13.04 3.23 -0.56
C PHE A 52 11.74 2.42 -0.48
N LEU A 53 11.08 2.14 -1.61
CA LEU A 53 9.80 1.42 -1.60
C LEU A 53 9.94 0.02 -1.02
N ARG A 54 11.04 -0.69 -1.28
CA ARG A 54 11.30 -2.00 -0.67
C ARG A 54 11.44 -1.92 0.84
N LEU A 55 12.23 -0.96 1.33
CA LEU A 55 12.43 -0.76 2.76
C LEU A 55 11.11 -0.35 3.44
N TRP A 56 10.37 0.56 2.82
CA TRP A 56 9.09 1.03 3.34
C TRP A 56 8.05 -0.08 3.35
N TYR A 57 7.86 -0.79 2.23
CA TYR A 57 6.93 -1.92 2.14
C TYR A 57 7.26 -3.02 3.17
N ALA A 58 8.55 -3.35 3.36
CA ALA A 58 8.98 -4.33 4.36
C ALA A 58 8.69 -3.88 5.81
N SER A 59 8.61 -2.58 6.07
CA SER A 59 8.30 -2.02 7.40
C SER A 59 6.81 -2.04 7.76
N ILE A 60 5.91 -2.26 6.79
CA ILE A 60 4.47 -2.26 7.04
C ILE A 60 4.07 -3.55 7.73
N GLU A 61 3.73 -3.52 9.02
CA GLU A 61 3.30 -4.71 9.77
C GLU A 61 1.81 -5.03 9.56
N ASP A 62 0.98 -4.02 9.28
CA ASP A 62 -0.46 -4.19 9.08
C ASP A 62 -0.75 -4.88 7.72
N PRO A 63 -1.40 -6.07 7.70
CA PRO A 63 -1.66 -6.80 6.46
C PRO A 63 -2.54 -6.07 5.45
N TYR A 64 -3.48 -5.25 5.92
CA TYR A 64 -4.35 -4.48 5.05
C TYR A 64 -3.59 -3.33 4.39
N LEU A 65 -2.82 -2.57 5.16
CA LEU A 65 -1.98 -1.49 4.64
C LEU A 65 -0.91 -2.04 3.68
N ARG A 66 -0.35 -3.22 3.97
CA ARG A 66 0.61 -3.90 3.09
C ARG A 66 -0.04 -4.32 1.77
N ALA A 67 -1.25 -4.88 1.80
CA ALA A 67 -2.00 -5.22 0.59
C ALA A 67 -2.39 -3.98 -0.22
N LEU A 68 -2.78 -2.89 0.46
CA LEU A 68 -3.06 -1.62 -0.19
C LEU A 68 -1.80 -1.04 -0.85
N ALA A 69 -0.66 -1.08 -0.16
CA ALA A 69 0.62 -0.66 -0.70
C ALA A 69 1.00 -1.48 -1.94
N ALA A 70 0.89 -2.81 -1.88
CA ALA A 70 1.14 -3.68 -3.02
C ALA A 70 0.22 -3.36 -4.21
N SER A 71 -1.06 -3.06 -3.98
CA SER A 71 -1.97 -2.67 -5.06
C SER A 71 -1.58 -1.35 -5.72
N TRP A 72 -1.03 -0.39 -4.98
CA TRP A 72 -0.56 0.87 -5.54
C TRP A 72 0.75 0.70 -6.31
N PHE A 73 1.72 0.00 -5.73
CA PHE A 73 3.07 -0.05 -6.28
C PHE A 73 3.31 -1.20 -7.26
N ALA A 74 2.46 -2.25 -7.29
CA ALA A 74 2.59 -3.30 -8.31
C ALA A 74 2.47 -2.73 -9.72
N ASP A 75 1.53 -1.81 -9.93
CA ASP A 75 1.39 -1.13 -11.23
C ASP A 75 2.57 -0.17 -11.46
N THR A 76 3.04 0.54 -10.43
CA THR A 76 4.24 1.39 -10.52
C THR A 76 5.48 0.63 -10.99
N TYR A 77 5.66 -0.62 -10.55
CA TYR A 77 6.72 -1.50 -11.04
C TYR A 77 6.56 -1.92 -12.51
N LEU A 78 5.36 -1.83 -13.07
CA LEU A 78 5.11 -2.05 -14.49
C LEU A 78 5.19 -0.75 -15.33
N THR A 79 5.22 0.42 -14.68
CA THR A 79 5.21 1.73 -15.32
C THR A 79 6.43 2.58 -14.96
N GLU A 80 6.39 3.30 -13.85
CA GLU A 80 7.43 4.27 -13.47
C GLU A 80 8.76 3.63 -13.07
N LEU A 81 8.72 2.39 -12.56
CA LEU A 81 9.91 1.62 -12.17
C LEU A 81 10.18 0.44 -13.10
N ALA A 82 9.57 0.41 -14.29
CA ALA A 82 9.80 -0.63 -15.29
C ALA A 82 11.28 -0.87 -15.67
N PRO A 83 12.19 0.13 -15.63
CA PRO A 83 13.61 -0.10 -15.88
C PRO A 83 14.34 -0.89 -14.77
N VAL A 84 13.78 -0.99 -13.56
CA VAL A 84 14.37 -1.76 -12.46
C VAL A 84 14.46 -3.25 -12.84
N PRO A 85 15.59 -3.94 -12.59
CA PRO A 85 15.70 -5.36 -12.89
C PRO A 85 14.63 -6.21 -12.19
N ASN A 86 13.87 -6.96 -12.99
CA ASN A 86 12.74 -7.81 -12.55
C ASN A 86 11.58 -7.06 -11.90
N ALA A 87 11.37 -5.78 -12.26
CA ALA A 87 10.29 -4.95 -11.73
C ALA A 87 8.93 -5.66 -11.77
N GLU A 88 8.61 -6.31 -12.89
CA GLU A 88 7.39 -7.07 -13.10
C GLU A 88 7.21 -8.22 -12.10
N TYR A 89 8.29 -8.92 -11.77
CA TYR A 89 8.27 -9.99 -10.78
C TYR A 89 8.09 -9.44 -9.37
N ILE A 90 8.74 -8.32 -9.05
CA ILE A 90 8.64 -7.67 -7.73
C ILE A 90 7.20 -7.23 -7.47
N GLY A 91 6.59 -6.49 -8.41
CA GLY A 91 5.21 -6.04 -8.30
C GLY A 91 4.21 -7.19 -8.20
N ALA A 92 4.35 -8.22 -9.05
CA ALA A 92 3.50 -9.40 -9.02
C ALA A 92 3.63 -10.16 -7.68
N ASN A 93 4.85 -10.36 -7.20
CA ASN A 93 5.11 -11.04 -5.94
C ASN A 93 4.51 -10.28 -4.75
N TRP A 94 4.69 -8.95 -4.67
CA TRP A 94 4.09 -8.14 -3.62
C TRP A 94 2.56 -8.24 -3.61
N ARG A 95 1.94 -8.19 -4.80
CA ARG A 95 0.48 -8.29 -4.91
C ARG A 95 -0.01 -9.65 -4.43
N THR A 96 0.64 -10.74 -4.82
CA THR A 96 0.25 -12.09 -4.44
C THR A 96 0.47 -12.36 -2.94
N GLU A 97 1.66 -12.07 -2.41
CA GLU A 97 2.00 -12.37 -1.02
C GLU A 97 1.16 -11.51 -0.05
N SER A 98 0.99 -10.21 -0.31
CA SER A 98 0.18 -9.35 0.57
C SER A 98 -1.29 -9.76 0.60
N LEU A 99 -1.84 -10.18 -0.55
CA LEU A 99 -3.22 -10.66 -0.60
C LEU A 99 -3.35 -11.96 0.18
N ARG A 100 -2.37 -12.87 0.09
CA ARG A 100 -2.36 -14.10 0.89
C ARG A 100 -2.35 -13.79 2.39
N ASP A 101 -1.49 -12.87 2.82
CA ASP A 101 -1.38 -12.43 4.21
C ASP A 101 -2.68 -11.78 4.72
N LEU A 102 -3.28 -10.88 3.91
CA LEU A 102 -4.55 -10.25 4.25
C LEU A 102 -5.69 -11.26 4.37
N LEU A 103 -5.80 -12.18 3.40
CA LEU A 103 -6.84 -13.21 3.42
C LEU A 103 -6.70 -14.10 4.65
N LYS A 104 -5.48 -14.50 5.00
CA LYS A 104 -5.21 -15.25 6.23
C LYS A 104 -5.64 -14.47 7.46
N ALA A 105 -5.27 -13.20 7.59
CA ALA A 105 -5.64 -12.36 8.72
C ALA A 105 -7.16 -12.21 8.87
N VAL A 106 -7.87 -12.02 7.74
CA VAL A 106 -9.34 -11.95 7.71
C VAL A 106 -9.98 -13.29 8.08
N SER A 107 -9.47 -14.40 7.54
CA SER A 107 -9.92 -15.75 7.86
C SER A 107 -9.78 -16.05 9.36
N ASP A 108 -8.61 -15.78 9.93
CA ASP A 108 -8.30 -15.98 11.36
C ASP A 108 -9.21 -15.12 12.25
N ALA A 109 -9.57 -13.91 11.82
CA ALA A 109 -10.43 -13.00 12.58
C ALA A 109 -11.93 -13.37 12.56
N LEU A 110 -12.43 -14.05 11.52
CA LEU A 110 -13.88 -14.28 11.32
C LEU A 110 -14.35 -15.68 11.68
N LEU A 111 -13.77 -16.71 11.06
CA LEU A 111 -14.26 -18.10 11.14
C LEU A 111 -13.12 -19.11 11.40
N GLY A 112 -11.88 -18.64 11.54
CA GLY A 112 -10.72 -19.50 11.73
C GLY A 112 -10.43 -20.38 10.51
N TRP A 113 -9.93 -21.60 10.77
CA TRP A 113 -9.41 -22.54 9.78
C TRP A 113 -10.38 -22.94 8.65
N GLU A 114 -11.69 -22.71 8.82
CA GLU A 114 -12.73 -23.17 7.89
C GLU A 114 -12.69 -22.47 6.51
N VAL A 115 -12.04 -21.31 6.40
CA VAL A 115 -11.95 -20.48 5.18
C VAL A 115 -10.51 -20.28 4.68
N ASN A 116 -9.51 -20.94 5.28
CA ASN A 116 -8.09 -20.76 4.93
C ASN A 116 -7.66 -21.37 3.59
N GLU A 117 -8.58 -22.02 2.85
CA GLU A 117 -8.32 -22.68 1.56
C GLU A 117 -7.78 -21.71 0.48
N TRP A 118 -8.01 -20.41 0.64
CA TRP A 118 -7.45 -19.37 -0.23
C TRP A 118 -5.97 -19.07 -0.01
N THR A 119 -5.44 -19.41 1.16
CA THR A 119 -4.01 -19.23 1.46
C THR A 119 -3.14 -20.22 0.67
N GLU A 120 -3.68 -21.37 0.27
CA GLU A 120 -2.96 -22.43 -0.43
C GLU A 120 -2.99 -22.31 -1.95
N THR A 121 -4.09 -21.82 -2.55
CA THR A 121 -4.22 -21.70 -4.01
C THR A 121 -4.95 -20.41 -4.44
N PRO A 122 -4.32 -19.22 -4.30
CA PRO A 122 -4.94 -17.95 -4.70
C PRO A 122 -5.16 -17.84 -6.22
N GLU A 123 -4.48 -18.66 -7.02
CA GLU A 123 -4.51 -18.61 -8.49
C GLU A 123 -5.59 -19.48 -9.14
N ARG A 124 -6.37 -20.23 -8.34
CA ARG A 124 -7.45 -21.09 -8.84
C ARG A 124 -8.81 -20.62 -8.33
N PRO A 125 -9.88 -20.73 -9.13
CA PRO A 125 -11.23 -20.52 -8.64
C PRO A 125 -11.52 -21.43 -7.44
N LEU A 126 -12.19 -20.89 -6.43
CA LEU A 126 -12.61 -21.67 -5.27
C LEU A 126 -13.56 -22.81 -5.68
N PRO A 127 -13.43 -23.99 -5.07
CA PRO A 127 -14.50 -24.99 -5.08
C PRO A 127 -15.82 -24.39 -4.59
N GLN A 128 -16.95 -24.90 -5.09
CA GLN A 128 -18.27 -24.35 -4.81
C GLN A 128 -18.60 -24.29 -3.30
N GLU A 129 -18.13 -25.29 -2.55
CA GLU A 129 -18.28 -25.38 -1.09
C GLU A 129 -17.53 -24.25 -0.37
N SER A 130 -16.25 -24.07 -0.69
CA SER A 130 -15.39 -22.99 -0.19
C SER A 130 -15.95 -21.61 -0.50
N ALA A 131 -16.41 -21.41 -1.74
CA ALA A 131 -17.08 -20.18 -2.14
C ALA A 131 -18.36 -19.92 -1.33
N GLY A 132 -19.07 -20.97 -0.92
CA GLY A 132 -20.22 -20.89 -0.02
C GLY A 132 -19.84 -20.34 1.35
N LYS A 133 -18.75 -20.84 1.95
CA LYS A 133 -18.23 -20.38 3.24
C LYS A 133 -17.82 -18.90 3.20
N TRP A 134 -17.11 -18.48 2.15
CA TRP A 134 -16.73 -17.08 1.96
C TRP A 134 -17.92 -16.14 1.76
N ARG A 135 -18.97 -16.57 1.05
CA ARG A 135 -20.21 -15.79 0.96
C ARG A 135 -20.90 -15.64 2.30
N ALA A 136 -20.88 -16.66 3.16
CA ALA A 136 -21.43 -16.57 4.51
C ALA A 136 -20.61 -15.61 5.38
N ALA A 137 -19.28 -15.71 5.35
CA ALA A 137 -18.37 -14.78 6.03
C ALA A 137 -18.59 -13.33 5.57
N GLY A 138 -18.72 -13.11 4.27
CA GLY A 138 -18.99 -11.79 3.71
C GLY A 138 -20.34 -11.20 4.15
N LYS A 139 -21.36 -12.04 4.35
CA LYS A 139 -22.65 -11.58 4.92
C LYS A 139 -22.51 -11.18 6.39
N ILE A 140 -21.80 -11.97 7.19
CA ILE A 140 -21.51 -11.64 8.59
C ILE A 140 -20.77 -10.31 8.66
N LEU A 141 -19.71 -10.14 7.87
CA LEU A 141 -18.97 -8.87 7.77
C LEU A 141 -19.85 -7.68 7.40
N ALA A 142 -20.77 -7.86 6.44
CA ALA A 142 -21.66 -6.79 6.01
C ALA A 142 -22.72 -6.42 7.06
N GLU A 143 -23.02 -7.33 7.98
CA GLU A 143 -23.94 -7.13 9.11
C GLU A 143 -23.25 -6.54 10.34
N LEU A 144 -21.91 -6.56 10.41
CA LEU A 144 -21.16 -5.90 11.46
C LEU A 144 -21.23 -4.39 11.29
N ASP A 145 -21.66 -3.70 12.35
CA ASP A 145 -21.58 -2.25 12.47
C ASP A 145 -20.12 -1.87 12.75
N LEU A 146 -19.30 -1.91 11.70
CA LEU A 146 -17.89 -1.54 11.79
C LEU A 146 -17.78 -0.06 12.09
N PRO A 147 -16.86 0.36 12.98
CA PRO A 147 -16.63 1.77 13.23
C PRO A 147 -16.35 2.48 11.90
N PRO A 148 -16.83 3.74 11.74
CA PRO A 148 -16.55 4.49 10.52
C PRO A 148 -15.05 4.46 10.26
N ALA A 149 -14.66 4.22 9.00
CA ALA A 149 -13.26 4.18 8.60
C ALA A 149 -12.56 5.41 9.22
N VAL A 150 -11.59 5.15 10.10
CA VAL A 150 -10.84 6.22 10.73
C VAL A 150 -10.23 7.03 9.59
N PRO A 151 -10.56 8.33 9.45
CA PRO A 151 -9.89 9.14 8.47
C PRO A 151 -8.41 9.11 8.82
N LEU A 152 -7.60 8.46 8.00
CA LEU A 152 -6.16 8.69 8.01
C LEU A 152 -6.01 10.19 7.87
N ILE A 153 -5.39 10.82 8.87
CA ILE A 153 -5.29 12.27 8.98
C ILE A 153 -4.79 12.79 7.64
N ASN A 154 -5.67 13.39 6.84
CA ASN A 154 -5.22 14.19 5.72
C ASN A 154 -4.46 15.35 6.36
N PRO A 155 -3.18 15.58 6.05
CA PRO A 155 -2.54 16.81 6.48
C PRO A 155 -3.41 17.96 5.96
N ASP A 156 -3.64 18.92 6.84
CA ASP A 156 -4.40 20.13 6.54
C ASP A 156 -4.00 20.66 5.16
N PRO A 157 -4.97 21.05 4.30
CA PRO A 157 -4.63 21.65 3.03
C PRO A 157 -3.71 22.86 3.30
N PRO A 158 -2.64 23.04 2.52
CA PRO A 158 -1.70 24.14 2.70
C PRO A 158 -2.43 25.49 2.80
N GLU A 159 -1.94 26.43 3.61
CA GLU A 159 -2.59 27.73 3.88
C GLU A 159 -3.06 28.48 2.62
N HIS A 160 -2.37 28.31 1.49
CA HIS A 160 -2.72 28.94 0.21
C HIS A 160 -4.03 28.41 -0.40
N GLN A 161 -4.55 27.26 0.02
CA GLN A 161 -5.88 26.77 -0.37
C GLN A 161 -7.00 27.24 0.56
N ARG A 162 -6.69 27.75 1.77
CA ARG A 162 -7.70 28.32 2.68
C ARG A 162 -8.17 29.71 2.24
N MET A 163 -7.38 30.41 1.43
CA MET A 163 -7.72 31.75 0.95
C MET A 163 -8.64 31.77 -0.28
N ASN A 164 -8.78 30.66 -1.01
CA ASN A 164 -9.60 30.61 -2.25
C ASN A 164 -11.01 30.03 -2.04
N ALA A 165 -11.39 29.68 -0.81
CA ALA A 165 -12.72 29.17 -0.48
C ALA A 165 -13.62 30.23 0.20
N ALA A 166 -13.17 31.48 0.26
CA ALA A 166 -13.86 32.59 0.91
C ALA A 166 -14.30 33.72 -0.04
N ASP A 167 -14.27 33.48 -1.37
CA ASP A 167 -14.84 34.38 -2.38
C ASP A 167 -15.99 33.70 -3.15
#